data_AF-A0A6P2STL7-F1
#
_entry.id   AF-A0A6P2STL7-F1
#
_cell.length_a   1.000
_cell.length_b   1.000
_cell.length_c   1.000
_cell.angle_alpha   90.00
_cell.angle_beta   90.00
_cell.angle_gamma   90.00
#
_symmetry.space_group_name_H-M   'P 1'
#
loop_
_entity.id
_entity.type
_entity.pdbx_description
1 polymer ?
#
loop_
_entity_poly.entity_id
_entity_poly.type
_entity_poly.pdbx_seq_one_letter_code
_entity_poly.pdbx_strand_id
1 'polypeptide(L)'
;MLDTSIARPWLALAFLVWTLLAAIAGWQTGREQEQDRCTAQVATLKADQATQERQAAQAALDRLQQAQARGDALQARLAAEETNRQTQAQEHAREIKRLTTGRPCLNAGTVRLLNEPAIGLRTPVLPAPASGAAAADAPAASDTDVAGWIDGTRHQYDACRSRLDALIDWHEEATDGHR
;
A
#
# COMPACT_ATOMS: atom_id res chain seq x y z
N MET A 1 65.04 73.36 -38.74
CA MET A 1 64.82 71.98 -38.27
C MET A 1 64.51 72.06 -36.79
N LEU A 2 63.23 72.13 -36.41
CA LEU A 2 62.82 72.15 -35.01
C LEU A 2 62.76 70.71 -34.49
N ASP A 3 63.30 70.51 -33.29
CA ASP A 3 63.45 69.24 -32.60
C ASP A 3 62.13 68.49 -32.41
N THR A 4 61.92 67.44 -33.21
CA THR A 4 60.86 66.43 -33.01
C THR A 4 61.13 65.51 -31.81
N SER A 5 62.18 65.77 -31.02
CA SER A 5 62.66 64.88 -29.96
C SER A 5 61.87 65.02 -28.63
N ILE A 6 61.41 66.23 -28.29
CA ILE A 6 60.76 66.52 -26.99
C ILE A 6 59.25 66.19 -26.98
N ALA A 7 58.59 66.22 -28.14
CA ALA A 7 57.14 65.94 -28.26
C ALA A 7 56.82 64.43 -28.30
N ARG A 8 57.76 63.57 -28.73
CA ARG A 8 57.60 62.11 -28.80
C ARG A 8 57.30 61.44 -27.45
N PRO A 9 58.00 61.75 -26.33
CA PRO A 9 57.73 61.08 -25.05
C PRO A 9 56.35 61.44 -24.45
N TRP A 10 55.88 62.68 -24.63
CA TRP A 10 54.56 63.10 -24.15
C TRP A 10 53.40 62.45 -24.91
N LEU A 11 53.52 62.31 -26.23
CA LEU A 11 52.53 61.57 -27.02
C LEU A 11 52.51 60.07 -26.66
N ALA A 12 53.68 59.48 -26.35
CA ALA A 12 53.77 58.09 -25.92
C ALA A 12 53.10 57.86 -24.55
N LEU A 13 53.27 58.77 -23.59
CA LEU A 13 52.59 58.72 -22.30
C LEU A 13 51.08 58.88 -22.42
N ALA A 14 50.61 59.83 -23.25
CA ALA A 14 49.18 60.02 -23.49
C ALA A 14 48.54 58.76 -24.11
N PHE A 15 49.22 58.12 -25.07
CA PHE A 15 48.76 56.85 -25.64
C PHE A 15 48.71 55.72 -24.60
N LEU A 16 49.76 55.58 -23.77
CA LEU A 16 49.78 54.57 -22.70
C LEU A 16 48.64 54.76 -21.71
N VAL A 17 48.42 55.98 -21.23
CA VAL A 17 47.31 56.30 -20.30
C VAL A 17 45.96 55.99 -20.95
N TRP A 18 45.79 56.34 -22.23
CA TRP A 18 44.53 56.08 -22.94
C TRP A 18 44.26 54.58 -23.11
N THR A 19 45.28 53.79 -23.48
CA THR A 19 45.15 52.33 -23.58
C THR A 19 44.86 51.67 -22.23
N LEU A 20 45.45 52.19 -21.14
CA LEU A 20 45.25 51.66 -19.79
C LEU A 20 43.83 51.95 -19.26
N LEU A 21 43.32 53.16 -19.52
CA LEU A 21 41.93 53.51 -19.20
C LEU A 21 40.92 52.67 -20.02
N ALA A 22 41.19 52.45 -21.31
CA ALA A 22 40.34 51.59 -22.15
C ALA A 22 40.34 50.13 -21.67
N ALA A 23 41.49 49.61 -21.23
CA ALA A 23 41.60 48.25 -20.68
C ALA A 23 40.84 48.10 -19.36
N ILE A 24 40.89 49.09 -18.46
CA ILE A 24 40.17 49.08 -17.18
C ILE A 24 38.66 49.15 -17.40
N ALA A 25 38.19 50.01 -18.31
CA ALA A 25 36.78 50.15 -18.65
C ALA A 25 36.20 48.85 -19.26
N GLY A 26 36.96 48.18 -20.14
CA GLY A 26 36.60 46.88 -20.70
C GLY A 26 36.55 45.78 -19.64
N TRP A 27 37.46 45.80 -18.66
CA TRP A 27 37.48 44.81 -17.58
C TRP A 27 36.32 44.97 -16.59
N GLN A 28 35.93 46.21 -16.26
CA GLN A 28 34.78 46.49 -15.39
C GLN A 28 33.46 46.07 -16.03
N THR A 29 33.22 46.48 -17.27
CA THR A 29 31.97 46.15 -17.99
C THR A 29 31.82 44.65 -18.28
N GLY A 30 32.93 43.93 -18.52
CA GLY A 30 32.91 42.49 -18.68
C GLY A 30 32.49 41.74 -17.41
N ARG A 31 32.96 42.15 -16.22
CA ARG A 31 32.62 41.49 -14.95
C ARG A 31 31.16 41.69 -14.55
N GLU A 32 30.59 42.86 -14.80
CA GLU A 32 29.17 43.13 -14.50
C GLU A 32 28.26 42.25 -15.35
N GLN A 33 28.58 42.08 -16.65
CA GLN A 33 27.77 41.27 -17.54
C GLN A 33 27.78 39.77 -17.20
N GLU A 34 28.91 39.23 -16.75
CA GLU A 34 28.98 37.83 -16.28
C GLU A 34 28.28 37.64 -14.94
N GLN A 35 28.34 38.64 -14.05
CA GLN A 35 27.69 38.60 -12.75
C GLN A 35 26.16 38.65 -12.87
N ASP A 36 25.62 39.47 -13.78
CA ASP A 36 24.18 39.55 -14.05
C ASP A 36 23.64 38.23 -14.63
N ARG A 37 24.40 37.61 -15.55
CA ARG A 37 24.03 36.29 -16.09
C ARG A 37 24.05 35.21 -15.01
N CYS A 38 25.07 35.20 -14.15
CA CYS A 38 25.19 34.23 -13.07
C CYS A 38 24.06 34.39 -12.05
N THR A 39 23.74 35.62 -11.63
CA THR A 39 22.66 35.88 -10.67
C THR A 39 21.28 35.55 -11.24
N ALA A 40 21.03 35.86 -12.52
CA ALA A 40 19.79 35.47 -13.20
C ALA A 40 19.65 33.93 -13.32
N GLN A 41 20.73 33.22 -13.64
CA GLN A 41 20.75 31.75 -13.67
C GLN A 41 20.50 31.15 -12.28
N VAL A 42 21.09 31.70 -11.23
CA VAL A 42 20.83 31.23 -9.85
C VAL A 42 19.39 31.51 -9.43
N ALA A 43 18.82 32.66 -9.80
CA ALA A 43 17.44 33.00 -9.50
C ALA A 43 16.45 32.06 -10.20
N THR A 44 16.68 31.77 -11.48
CA THR A 44 15.87 30.81 -12.25
C THR A 44 15.98 29.39 -11.71
N LEU A 45 17.20 28.91 -11.43
CA LEU A 45 17.41 27.59 -10.81
C LEU A 45 16.68 27.44 -9.47
N LYS A 46 16.72 28.46 -8.61
CA LYS A 46 15.99 28.45 -7.32
C LYS A 46 14.47 28.44 -7.51
N ALA A 47 13.96 29.19 -8.48
CA ALA A 47 12.54 29.21 -8.81
C ALA A 47 12.06 27.87 -9.39
N ASP A 48 12.86 27.25 -10.24
CA ASP A 48 12.60 25.93 -10.81
C ASP A 48 12.62 24.86 -9.73
N GLN A 49 13.60 24.89 -8.81
CA GLN A 49 13.65 23.98 -7.67
C GLN A 49 12.40 24.10 -6.80
N ALA A 50 12.00 25.32 -6.43
CA ALA A 50 10.78 25.54 -5.63
C ALA A 50 9.51 25.03 -6.35
N THR A 51 9.49 25.10 -7.68
CA THR A 51 8.37 24.58 -8.49
C THR A 51 8.38 23.07 -8.54
N GLN A 52 9.55 22.45 -8.75
CA GLN A 52 9.73 21.00 -8.75
C GLN A 52 9.38 20.40 -7.39
N GLU A 53 9.80 21.01 -6.28
CA GLU A 53 9.45 20.54 -4.93
C GLU A 53 7.94 20.57 -4.70
N ARG A 54 7.24 21.64 -5.14
CA ARG A 54 5.77 21.71 -5.06
C ARG A 54 5.09 20.66 -5.91
N GLN A 55 5.55 20.46 -7.15
CA GLN A 55 5.00 19.44 -8.05
C GLN A 55 5.24 18.03 -7.52
N ALA A 56 6.43 17.76 -6.96
CA ALA A 56 6.75 16.49 -6.35
C ALA A 56 5.91 16.23 -5.09
N ALA A 57 5.70 17.26 -4.26
CA ALA A 57 4.83 17.17 -3.09
C ALA A 57 3.37 16.92 -3.48
N GLN A 58 2.86 17.59 -4.51
CA GLN A 58 1.51 17.36 -5.05
C GLN A 58 1.37 15.95 -5.62
N ALA A 59 2.32 15.50 -6.45
CA ALA A 59 2.30 14.15 -7.00
C ALA A 59 2.39 13.08 -5.90
N ALA A 60 3.13 13.32 -4.82
CA ALA A 60 3.17 12.44 -3.66
C ALA A 60 1.83 12.43 -2.90
N LEU A 61 1.20 13.60 -2.71
CA LEU A 61 -0.13 13.71 -2.10
C LEU A 61 -1.17 12.96 -2.93
N ASP A 62 -1.18 13.15 -4.25
CA ASP A 62 -2.12 12.49 -5.17
C ASP A 62 -1.98 10.98 -5.12
N ARG A 63 -0.73 10.47 -5.07
CA ARG A 63 -0.47 9.03 -4.91
C ARG A 63 -1.01 8.50 -3.58
N LEU A 64 -0.81 9.23 -2.49
CA LEU A 64 -1.33 8.85 -1.17
C LEU A 64 -2.86 8.88 -1.14
N GLN A 65 -3.49 9.93 -1.68
CA GLN A 65 -4.95 10.05 -1.77
C GLN A 65 -5.54 8.95 -2.65
N GLN A 66 -4.90 8.61 -3.77
CA GLN A 66 -5.35 7.52 -4.63
C GLN A 66 -5.22 6.16 -3.92
N ALA A 67 -4.12 5.92 -3.20
CA ALA A 67 -3.95 4.71 -2.40
C ALA A 67 -5.01 4.63 -1.29
N GLN A 68 -5.30 5.73 -0.61
CA GLN A 68 -6.33 5.82 0.42
C GLN A 68 -7.72 5.57 -0.16
N ALA A 69 -8.09 6.22 -1.27
CA ALA A 69 -9.38 6.02 -1.93
C ALA A 69 -9.57 4.56 -2.40
N ARG A 70 -8.50 3.92 -2.88
CA ARG A 70 -8.52 2.48 -3.20
C ARG A 70 -8.72 1.64 -1.95
N GLY A 71 -8.02 1.95 -0.85
CA GLY A 71 -8.18 1.28 0.44
C GLY A 71 -9.60 1.39 0.98
N ASP A 72 -10.16 2.60 0.99
CA ASP A 72 -11.53 2.86 1.45
C ASP A 72 -12.57 2.14 0.59
N ALA A 73 -12.37 2.10 -0.74
CA ALA A 73 -13.24 1.36 -1.65
C ALA A 73 -13.19 -0.17 -1.41
N LEU A 74 -12.00 -0.71 -1.17
CA LEU A 74 -11.84 -2.13 -0.82
C LEU A 74 -12.46 -2.44 0.54
N GLN A 75 -12.28 -1.57 1.53
CA GLN A 75 -12.88 -1.72 2.86
C GLN A 75 -14.41 -1.68 2.79
N ALA A 76 -14.98 -0.76 2.03
CA ALA A 76 -16.43 -0.67 1.83
C ALA A 76 -16.99 -1.92 1.15
N ARG A 77 -16.29 -2.46 0.14
CA ARG A 77 -16.66 -3.73 -0.51
C ARG A 77 -16.60 -4.89 0.47
N LEU A 78 -15.52 -5.00 1.24
CA LEU A 78 -15.36 -6.05 2.24
C LEU A 78 -16.47 -6.00 3.29
N ALA A 79 -16.80 -4.81 3.79
CA ALA A 79 -17.88 -4.63 4.77
C ALA A 79 -19.26 -5.01 4.19
N ALA A 80 -19.52 -4.66 2.92
CA ALA A 80 -20.76 -5.04 2.23
C ALA A 80 -20.86 -6.56 2.04
N GLU A 81 -19.77 -7.22 1.61
CA GLU A 81 -19.71 -8.67 1.44
C GLU A 81 -19.87 -9.41 2.78
N GLU A 82 -19.24 -8.92 3.84
CA GLU A 82 -19.39 -9.50 5.19
C GLU A 82 -20.83 -9.40 5.69
N THR A 83 -21.49 -8.25 5.47
CA THR A 83 -22.90 -8.08 5.82
C THR A 83 -23.78 -9.06 5.04
N ASN A 84 -23.54 -9.20 3.73
CA ASN A 84 -24.29 -10.13 2.88
C ASN A 84 -24.11 -11.59 3.33
N ARG A 85 -22.88 -12.00 3.65
CA ARG A 85 -22.59 -13.35 4.19
C ARG A 85 -23.30 -13.59 5.52
N GLN A 86 -23.30 -12.61 6.42
CA GLN A 86 -24.00 -12.73 7.70
C GLN A 86 -25.51 -12.85 7.51
N THR A 87 -26.11 -12.08 6.60
CA THR A 87 -27.53 -12.20 6.27
C THR A 87 -27.85 -13.58 5.70
N GLN A 88 -27.08 -14.07 4.73
CA GLN A 88 -27.27 -15.41 4.15
C GLN A 88 -27.15 -16.51 5.19
N ALA A 89 -26.16 -16.43 6.10
CA ALA A 89 -26.01 -17.38 7.19
C ALA A 89 -27.23 -17.39 8.13
N GLN A 90 -27.79 -16.22 8.45
CA GLN A 90 -29.01 -16.12 9.26
C GLN A 90 -30.23 -16.67 8.53
N GLU A 91 -30.35 -16.43 7.23
CA GLU A 91 -31.43 -16.97 6.40
C GLU A 91 -31.37 -18.49 6.31
N HIS A 92 -30.19 -19.05 6.05
CA HIS A 92 -29.97 -20.51 6.08
C HIS A 92 -30.29 -21.11 7.44
N ALA A 93 -29.80 -20.51 8.53
CA ALA A 93 -30.11 -20.98 9.89
C ALA A 93 -31.62 -20.94 10.18
N ARG A 94 -32.31 -19.88 9.73
CA ARG A 94 -33.76 -19.76 9.85
C ARG A 94 -34.49 -20.82 9.03
N GLU A 95 -34.02 -21.08 7.82
CA GLU A 95 -34.60 -22.07 6.91
C GLU A 95 -34.40 -23.50 7.42
N ILE A 96 -33.21 -23.81 7.96
CA ILE A 96 -32.95 -25.07 8.66
C ILE A 96 -33.97 -25.24 9.78
N LYS A 97 -34.11 -24.24 10.66
CA LYS A 97 -35.08 -24.30 11.76
C LYS A 97 -36.53 -24.44 11.29
N ARG A 98 -36.87 -23.93 10.11
CA ARG A 98 -38.20 -24.06 9.50
C ARG A 98 -38.46 -25.47 8.98
N LEU A 99 -37.43 -26.13 8.46
CA LEU A 99 -37.52 -27.46 7.83
C LEU A 99 -37.28 -28.61 8.82
N THR A 100 -36.64 -28.35 9.96
CA THR A 100 -36.43 -29.33 11.03
C THR A 100 -37.52 -29.28 12.08
N THR A 101 -37.62 -30.35 12.86
CA THR A 101 -38.71 -30.56 13.83
C THR A 101 -38.27 -30.43 15.29
N GLY A 102 -36.97 -30.33 15.56
CA GLY A 102 -36.40 -30.35 16.91
C GLY A 102 -36.44 -31.73 17.56
N ARG A 103 -36.72 -32.79 16.80
CA ARG A 103 -36.83 -34.16 17.34
C ARG A 103 -35.44 -34.73 17.59
N PRO A 104 -35.23 -35.45 18.71
CA PRO A 104 -33.92 -36.08 18.99
C PRO A 104 -33.58 -37.07 17.88
N CYS A 105 -32.44 -36.85 17.22
CA CYS A 105 -31.92 -37.71 16.15
C CYS A 105 -30.73 -38.54 16.63
N LEU A 106 -29.91 -37.99 17.54
CA LEU A 106 -28.82 -38.68 18.22
C LEU A 106 -29.09 -38.66 19.73
N ASN A 107 -28.94 -39.83 20.37
CA ASN A 107 -29.06 -39.92 21.81
C ASN A 107 -27.81 -39.34 22.51
N ALA A 108 -27.94 -38.99 23.80
CA ALA A 108 -26.85 -38.40 24.57
C ALA A 108 -25.59 -39.28 24.64
N GLY A 109 -25.74 -40.62 24.65
CA GLY A 109 -24.61 -41.54 24.65
C GLY A 109 -23.80 -41.50 23.35
N THR A 110 -24.47 -41.36 22.21
CA THR A 110 -23.81 -41.16 20.91
C THR A 110 -23.13 -39.80 20.84
N VAL A 111 -23.79 -38.72 21.30
CA VAL A 111 -23.19 -37.39 21.34
C VAL A 111 -21.94 -37.39 22.22
N ARG A 112 -21.98 -38.05 23.38
CA ARG A 112 -20.82 -38.22 24.25
C ARG A 112 -19.67 -38.91 23.53
N LEU A 113 -19.94 -40.05 22.90
CA LEU A 113 -18.92 -40.80 22.16
C LEU A 113 -18.25 -39.96 21.05
N LEU A 114 -18.99 -39.07 20.40
CA LEU A 114 -18.47 -38.19 19.35
C LEU A 114 -17.65 -37.01 19.90
N ASN A 115 -17.99 -36.50 21.09
CA ASN A 115 -17.26 -35.42 21.76
C ASN A 115 -16.06 -35.91 22.58
N GLU A 116 -16.00 -37.20 22.90
CA GLU A 116 -14.89 -37.80 23.63
C GLU A 116 -13.60 -37.66 22.80
N PRO A 117 -12.53 -37.05 23.35
CA PRO A 117 -11.27 -36.91 22.61
C PRO A 117 -10.76 -38.29 22.22
N ALA A 118 -10.39 -38.48 20.95
CA ALA A 118 -9.94 -39.76 20.42
C ALA A 118 -8.67 -40.25 21.15
N ILE A 119 -8.86 -41.08 22.19
CA ILE A 119 -7.78 -41.64 22.98
C ILE A 119 -6.96 -42.56 22.08
N GLY A 120 -5.69 -42.19 21.83
CA GLY A 120 -4.73 -43.03 21.10
C GLY A 120 -4.56 -42.71 19.61
N LEU A 121 -5.32 -41.77 19.03
CA LEU A 121 -4.96 -41.21 17.73
C LEU A 121 -3.92 -40.11 17.92
N ARG A 122 -2.77 -40.22 17.24
CA ARG A 122 -1.79 -39.12 17.16
C ARG A 122 -2.42 -37.98 16.37
N THR A 123 -3.10 -37.07 17.06
CA THR A 123 -3.49 -35.81 16.45
C THR A 123 -2.22 -35.04 16.11
N PRO A 124 -2.05 -34.56 14.87
CA PRO A 124 -0.98 -33.64 14.56
C PRO A 124 -1.08 -32.45 15.52
N VAL A 125 0.06 -31.92 15.96
CA VAL A 125 0.12 -30.73 16.83
C VAL A 125 -0.40 -29.54 16.02
N LEU A 126 -1.71 -29.38 16.03
CA LEU A 126 -2.40 -28.24 15.45
C LEU A 126 -2.60 -27.19 16.54
N PRO A 127 -2.61 -25.90 16.17
CA PRO A 127 -3.05 -24.84 17.06
C PRO A 127 -4.41 -25.22 17.68
N ALA A 128 -4.59 -24.90 18.96
CA ALA A 128 -5.87 -25.15 19.61
C ALA A 128 -7.01 -24.54 18.79
N PRO A 129 -8.10 -25.27 18.55
CA PRO A 129 -9.24 -24.73 17.80
C PRO A 129 -9.77 -23.47 18.51
N ALA A 130 -10.19 -22.48 17.72
CA ALA A 130 -10.75 -21.24 18.26
C ALA A 130 -12.02 -21.48 19.10
N SER A 131 -12.76 -22.55 18.80
CA SER A 131 -13.81 -23.09 19.63
C SER A 131 -13.23 -24.04 20.68
N GLY A 132 -13.53 -23.82 21.97
CA GLY A 132 -13.18 -24.75 23.03
C GLY A 132 -13.76 -26.16 22.80
N ALA A 133 -13.20 -27.16 23.49
CA ALA A 133 -13.69 -28.53 23.40
C ALA A 133 -15.18 -28.60 23.80
N ALA A 134 -15.98 -29.29 22.98
CA ALA A 134 -17.37 -29.58 23.33
C ALA A 134 -17.42 -30.46 24.58
N ALA A 135 -18.34 -30.18 25.49
CA ALA A 135 -18.52 -31.00 26.68
C ALA A 135 -18.94 -32.43 26.28
N ALA A 136 -18.31 -33.44 26.88
CA ALA A 136 -18.65 -34.84 26.66
C ALA A 136 -20.07 -35.17 27.15
N ASP A 137 -20.57 -34.50 28.19
CA ASP A 137 -21.91 -34.70 28.74
C ASP A 137 -22.98 -33.82 28.07
N ALA A 138 -22.89 -33.65 26.76
CA ALA A 138 -23.88 -32.90 26.00
C ALA A 138 -25.22 -33.65 25.90
N PRO A 139 -26.36 -32.93 25.89
CA PRO A 139 -27.69 -33.53 25.74
C PRO A 139 -27.85 -34.24 24.39
N ALA A 140 -28.93 -35.03 24.25
CA ALA A 140 -29.31 -35.61 22.96
C ALA A 140 -29.41 -34.51 21.89
N ALA A 141 -28.86 -34.77 20.71
CA ALA A 141 -28.89 -33.81 19.61
C ALA A 141 -30.15 -33.97 18.77
N SER A 142 -30.84 -32.86 18.50
CA SER A 142 -31.98 -32.83 17.61
C SER A 142 -31.57 -32.82 16.12
N ASP A 143 -32.53 -33.10 15.24
CA ASP A 143 -32.38 -32.91 13.80
C ASP A 143 -31.95 -31.47 13.43
N THR A 144 -32.43 -30.47 14.18
CA THR A 144 -32.00 -29.06 14.06
C THR A 144 -30.54 -28.88 14.42
N ASP A 145 -30.07 -29.49 15.52
CA ASP A 145 -28.69 -29.36 15.98
C ASP A 145 -27.72 -30.00 14.98
N VAL A 146 -28.07 -31.17 14.45
CA VAL A 146 -27.26 -31.86 13.44
C VAL A 146 -27.27 -31.10 12.11
N ALA A 147 -28.42 -30.58 11.66
CA ALA A 147 -28.49 -29.78 10.45
C ALA A 147 -27.66 -28.49 10.57
N GLY A 148 -27.73 -27.80 11.71
CA GLY A 148 -26.90 -26.63 12.01
C GLY A 148 -25.41 -26.95 12.04
N TRP A 149 -25.02 -28.11 12.61
CA TRP A 149 -23.63 -28.56 12.60
C TRP A 149 -23.11 -28.86 11.18
N ILE A 150 -23.93 -29.49 10.32
CA ILE A 150 -23.57 -29.77 8.93
C ILE A 150 -23.36 -28.45 8.17
N ASP A 151 -24.29 -27.51 8.31
CA ASP A 151 -24.21 -26.19 7.67
C ASP A 151 -22.97 -25.42 8.11
N GLY A 152 -22.71 -25.36 9.42
CA GLY A 152 -21.49 -24.75 9.96
C GLY A 152 -20.20 -25.40 9.45
N THR A 153 -20.18 -26.73 9.35
CA THR A 153 -19.01 -27.48 8.85
C THR A 153 -18.77 -27.21 7.37
N ARG A 154 -19.81 -27.11 6.54
CA ARG A 154 -19.70 -26.71 5.13
C ARG A 154 -19.09 -25.32 4.99
N HIS A 155 -19.60 -24.35 5.77
CA HIS A 155 -19.03 -23.00 5.77
C HIS A 155 -17.55 -22.96 6.15
N GLN A 156 -17.14 -23.73 7.17
CA GLN A 156 -15.72 -23.79 7.55
C GLN A 156 -14.86 -24.46 6.49
N TYR A 157 -15.37 -25.52 5.86
CA TYR A 157 -14.67 -26.19 4.76
C TYR A 157 -14.49 -25.26 3.55
N ASP A 158 -15.55 -24.56 3.13
CA ASP A 158 -15.49 -23.63 2.00
C ASP A 158 -14.54 -22.46 2.28
N ALA A 159 -14.52 -21.96 3.51
CA ALA A 159 -13.55 -20.94 3.94
C ALA A 159 -12.11 -21.45 3.87
N CYS A 160 -11.86 -22.70 4.29
CA CYS A 160 -10.55 -23.33 4.19
C CYS A 160 -10.13 -23.52 2.72
N ARG A 161 -11.03 -24.05 1.89
CA ARG A 161 -10.81 -24.26 0.46
C ARG A 161 -10.50 -22.94 -0.25
N SER A 162 -11.29 -21.90 -0.01
CA SER A 162 -11.06 -20.58 -0.60
C SER A 162 -9.71 -19.97 -0.20
N ARG A 163 -9.25 -20.19 1.03
CA ARG A 163 -7.91 -19.75 1.47
C ARG A 163 -6.79 -20.52 0.79
N LEU A 164 -6.95 -21.83 0.61
CA LEU A 164 -5.98 -22.66 -0.11
C LEU A 164 -5.94 -22.29 -1.60
N ASP A 165 -7.09 -22.12 -2.23
CA ASP A 165 -7.19 -21.66 -3.62
C ASP A 165 -6.46 -20.32 -3.79
N ALA A 166 -6.70 -19.34 -2.91
CA ALA A 166 -6.03 -18.04 -2.97
C ALA A 166 -4.49 -18.14 -2.81
N LEU A 167 -4.00 -19.10 -2.01
CA LEU A 167 -2.55 -19.35 -1.89
C LEU A 167 -1.98 -20.00 -3.15
N ILE A 168 -2.73 -20.92 -3.77
CA ILE A 168 -2.35 -21.55 -5.05
C ILE A 168 -2.28 -20.48 -6.14
N ASP A 169 -3.33 -19.68 -6.30
CA ASP A 169 -3.41 -18.61 -7.29
C ASP A 169 -2.22 -17.64 -7.16
N TRP A 170 -1.91 -17.21 -5.93
CA TRP A 170 -0.76 -16.34 -5.67
C TRP A 170 0.58 -16.96 -6.11
N HIS A 171 0.77 -18.25 -5.85
CA HIS A 171 1.99 -18.96 -6.23
C HIS A 171 2.09 -19.22 -7.75
N GLU A 172 0.97 -19.48 -8.41
CA GLU A 172 0.92 -19.68 -9.87
C GLU A 172 1.17 -18.36 -10.61
N GLU A 173 0.53 -17.26 -10.20
CA GLU A 173 0.80 -15.92 -10.76
C GLU A 173 2.25 -15.47 -10.56
N ALA A 174 2.84 -15.74 -9.39
CA ALA A 174 4.25 -15.45 -9.11
C ALA A 174 5.21 -16.28 -9.99
N THR A 175 4.79 -17.49 -10.41
CA THR A 175 5.58 -18.35 -11.28
C THR A 175 5.50 -17.89 -12.74
N ASP A 176 4.34 -17.41 -13.18
CA ASP A 176 4.13 -16.92 -14.55
C ASP A 176 4.72 -15.51 -14.78
N GLY A 177 4.83 -14.67 -13.73
CA GLY A 177 5.49 -13.36 -13.79
C GLY A 177 7.03 -13.39 -13.82
N HIS A 178 7.64 -14.58 -13.79
CA HIS A 178 9.09 -14.79 -13.91
C HIS A 178 9.54 -15.37 -15.26
N ARG A 179 8.67 -15.34 -16.29
CA ARG A 179 9.05 -15.50 -17.71
C ARG A 179 8.94 -14.20 -18.48
#